data_AF-A0A2U1N635-F1
#
_entry.id   AF-A0A2U1N635-F1
#
_cell.length_a   1.000
_cell.length_b   1.000
_cell.length_c   1.000
_cell.angle_alpha   90.00
_cell.angle_beta   90.00
_cell.angle_gamma   90.00
#
_symmetry.space_group_name_H-M   'P 1'
#
loop_
_entity.id
_entity.type
_entity.pdbx_description
1 polymer ?
#
loop_
_entity_poly.entity_id
_entity_poly.type
_entity_poly.pdbx_seq_one_letter_code
_entity_poly.pdbx_strand_id
1 'polypeptide(L)'
;MAYLTQSHNSSCIHTKGSHDIKVGGWGGTGGLEPWTFTIPNDCKLSKIRISYNECVYSIQFTYLNPQGRQVNSPVYGTDWEDAKIEILPLGIGNTLTGVSGTYGQYEDLTVITSLSFRVGGKVYGPYGRNCGSTAFSLPVVKGKITGFFGNSGDYLDNLGVILAPAY
;
A
#
# COMPACT_ATOMS: atom_id res chain seq x y z
N MET A 1 -10.17 21.76 25.94
CA MET A 1 -8.79 21.27 25.79
C MET A 1 -8.40 21.45 24.33
N ALA A 2 -7.28 22.12 24.08
CA ALA A 2 -6.91 22.60 22.75
C ALA A 2 -6.46 21.45 21.84
N TYR A 3 -7.00 21.40 20.62
CA TYR A 3 -6.48 20.55 19.56
C TYR A 3 -5.16 21.14 19.06
N LEU A 4 -4.05 20.44 19.28
CA LEU A 4 -2.78 20.78 18.65
C LEU A 4 -2.82 20.24 17.21
N THR A 5 -2.98 21.15 16.26
CA THR A 5 -2.76 20.88 14.84
C THR A 5 -1.29 20.53 14.63
N GLN A 6 -1.04 19.31 14.15
CA GLN A 6 0.32 18.86 13.80
C GLN A 6 0.79 19.64 12.56
N SER A 7 1.95 20.28 12.66
CA SER A 7 2.48 21.17 11.63
C SER A 7 2.90 20.39 10.38
N HIS A 8 2.26 20.68 9.26
CA HIS A 8 2.71 20.23 7.95
C HIS A 8 3.96 21.03 7.55
N ASN A 9 5.10 20.35 7.47
CA ASN A 9 6.31 20.89 6.87
C ASN A 9 6.16 20.79 5.34
N SER A 10 5.73 21.89 4.73
CA SER A 10 5.38 22.02 3.31
C SER A 10 6.59 21.89 2.39
N SER A 11 6.81 20.71 1.81
CA SER A 11 7.67 20.58 0.62
C SER A 11 7.05 19.73 -0.50
N CYS A 12 5.81 19.27 -0.31
CA CYS A 12 5.10 18.45 -1.27
C CYS A 12 3.68 19.00 -1.42
N ILE A 13 3.37 19.55 -2.60
CA ILE A 13 2.02 20.03 -2.91
C ILE A 13 1.26 18.86 -3.52
N HIS A 14 0.20 18.41 -2.84
CA HIS A 14 -0.78 17.50 -3.40
C HIS A 14 -1.69 18.28 -4.34
N THR A 15 -1.48 18.19 -5.64
CA THR A 15 -2.55 18.52 -6.60
C THR A 15 -3.25 17.22 -6.95
N LYS A 16 -4.53 17.09 -6.58
CA LYS A 16 -5.37 15.98 -7.02
C LYS A 16 -5.47 16.08 -8.55
N GLY A 17 -4.76 15.20 -9.27
CA GLY A 17 -4.87 15.14 -10.72
C GLY A 17 -6.28 14.72 -11.10
N SER A 18 -6.96 15.47 -11.97
CA SER A 18 -8.33 15.15 -12.42
C SER A 18 -8.45 13.88 -13.28
N HIS A 19 -7.43 13.01 -13.26
CA HIS A 19 -7.27 11.85 -14.15
C HIS A 19 -6.81 10.57 -13.41
N ASP A 20 -6.84 10.56 -12.07
CA ASP A 20 -6.46 9.36 -11.30
C ASP A 20 -7.56 8.29 -11.38
N ILE A 21 -7.16 7.06 -11.70
CA ILE A 21 -8.05 5.89 -11.81
C ILE A 21 -7.84 5.01 -10.59
N LYS A 22 -8.91 4.78 -9.82
CA LYS A 22 -8.92 3.80 -8.71
C LYS A 22 -9.33 2.43 -9.23
N VAL A 23 -8.51 1.42 -8.95
CA VAL A 23 -8.76 0.03 -9.35
C VAL A 23 -8.68 -0.86 -8.11
N GLY A 24 -9.63 -1.78 -7.97
CA GLY A 24 -9.66 -2.73 -6.86
C GLY A 24 -10.44 -2.22 -5.66
N GLY A 25 -9.85 -2.36 -4.47
CA GLY A 25 -10.61 -2.57 -3.24
C GLY A 25 -10.87 -4.06 -3.02
N TRP A 26 -9.89 -4.90 -3.39
CA TRP A 26 -9.94 -6.34 -3.17
C TRP A 26 -9.78 -6.61 -1.67
N GLY A 27 -10.62 -7.47 -1.11
CA GLY A 27 -10.67 -7.71 0.33
C GLY A 27 -12.09 -7.68 0.87
N GLY A 28 -12.20 -7.48 2.18
CA GLY A 28 -13.48 -7.35 2.86
C GLY A 28 -13.99 -5.92 2.92
N THR A 29 -15.19 -5.79 3.46
CA THR A 29 -15.85 -4.50 3.76
C THR A 29 -15.63 -4.03 5.20
N GLY A 30 -14.83 -4.78 5.98
CA GLY A 30 -14.44 -4.43 7.35
C GLY A 30 -13.44 -3.27 7.39
N GLY A 31 -13.01 -2.92 8.61
CA GLY A 31 -12.23 -1.72 8.89
C GLY A 31 -13.11 -0.48 9.05
N LEU A 32 -12.82 0.36 10.04
CA LEU A 32 -13.56 1.62 10.26
C LEU A 32 -12.79 2.85 9.74
N GLU A 33 -11.56 2.65 9.29
CA GLU A 33 -10.63 3.71 8.94
C GLU A 33 -10.22 3.62 7.46
N PRO A 34 -11.04 4.17 6.54
CA PRO A 34 -10.68 4.22 5.14
C PRO A 34 -9.47 5.12 4.97
N TRP A 35 -8.51 4.68 4.18
CA TRP A 35 -7.26 5.40 3.99
C TRP A 35 -6.95 5.56 2.50
N THR A 36 -6.16 6.59 2.21
CA THR A 36 -5.62 6.83 0.88
C THR A 36 -4.21 7.36 1.03
N PHE A 37 -3.27 6.69 0.37
CA PHE A 37 -1.90 7.12 0.21
C PHE A 37 -1.68 7.49 -1.25
N THR A 38 -1.21 8.72 -1.50
CA THR A 38 -0.74 9.13 -2.83
C THR A 38 0.72 9.53 -2.71
N ILE A 39 1.52 9.10 -3.68
CA ILE A 39 2.89 9.56 -3.83
C ILE A 39 2.78 11.04 -4.24
N PRO A 40 3.29 12.00 -3.44
CA PRO A 40 3.17 13.39 -3.81
C PRO A 40 3.91 13.71 -5.11
N ASN A 41 3.57 14.84 -5.73
CA ASN A 41 4.26 15.30 -6.93
C ASN A 41 5.77 15.44 -6.67
N ASP A 42 6.56 15.14 -7.70
CA ASP A 42 8.03 15.14 -7.68
C ASP A 42 8.68 14.20 -6.65
N CYS A 43 7.88 13.37 -5.97
CA CYS A 43 8.36 12.35 -5.06
C CYS A 43 8.41 10.97 -5.73
N LYS A 44 9.14 10.03 -5.12
CA LYS A 44 9.27 8.65 -5.62
C LYS A 44 9.03 7.66 -4.50
N LEU A 45 8.14 6.68 -4.71
CA LEU A 45 8.01 5.55 -3.80
C LEU A 45 9.37 4.83 -3.70
N SER A 46 9.82 4.55 -2.48
CA SER A 46 11.17 4.04 -2.22
C SER A 46 11.18 2.68 -1.54
N LYS A 47 10.27 2.44 -0.60
CA LYS A 47 10.07 1.13 0.03
C LYS A 47 8.62 0.91 0.43
N ILE A 48 8.25 -0.36 0.52
CA ILE A 48 7.00 -0.83 1.08
C ILE A 48 7.35 -1.71 2.27
N ARG A 49 6.79 -1.41 3.44
CA ARG A 49 6.88 -2.26 4.62
C ARG A 49 5.60 -3.08 4.71
N ILE A 50 5.73 -4.39 4.85
CA ILE A 50 4.62 -5.33 5.00
C ILE A 50 4.80 -6.06 6.32
N SER A 51 3.78 -6.00 7.16
CA SER A 51 3.66 -6.76 8.40
C SER A 51 2.69 -7.92 8.18
N TYR A 52 3.12 -9.14 8.45
CA TYR A 52 2.33 -10.32 8.13
C TYR A 52 2.68 -11.52 9.02
N ASN A 53 1.74 -12.45 9.15
CA ASN A 53 2.03 -13.83 9.52
C ASN A 53 1.03 -14.75 8.81
N GLU A 54 -0.12 -15.03 9.46
CA GLU A 54 -1.20 -15.82 8.89
C GLU A 54 -2.02 -15.05 7.83
N CYS A 55 -2.08 -13.73 7.94
CA CYS A 55 -2.60 -12.81 6.93
C CYS A 55 -1.70 -11.57 6.83
N VAL A 56 -2.11 -10.56 6.06
CA VAL A 56 -1.42 -9.27 6.05
C VAL A 56 -2.02 -8.40 7.14
N TYR A 57 -1.19 -8.09 8.13
CA TYR A 57 -1.60 -7.30 9.28
C TYR A 57 -1.57 -5.81 8.99
N SER A 58 -0.49 -5.33 8.39
CA SER A 58 -0.34 -3.91 8.07
C SER A 58 0.53 -3.64 6.85
N ILE A 59 0.36 -2.46 6.28
CA ILE A 59 1.21 -1.94 5.20
C ILE A 59 1.60 -0.48 5.47
N GLN A 60 2.83 -0.12 5.13
CA GLN A 60 3.31 1.27 5.16
C GLN A 60 4.14 1.57 3.92
N PHE A 61 3.98 2.78 3.39
CA PHE A 61 4.72 3.26 2.23
C PHE A 61 5.72 4.32 2.66
N THR A 62 6.91 4.29 2.07
CA THR A 62 7.89 5.36 2.23
C THR A 62 8.22 5.91 0.85
N TYR A 63 8.29 7.23 0.74
CA TYR A 63 8.71 7.92 -0.46
C TYR A 63 9.92 8.81 -0.19
N LEU A 64 10.68 9.09 -1.24
CA LEU A 64 11.74 10.09 -1.26
C LEU A 64 11.16 11.41 -1.77
N ASN A 65 11.39 12.47 -1.01
CA ASN A 65 11.09 13.83 -1.46
C ASN A 65 12.18 14.36 -2.40
N PRO A 66 11.99 15.53 -3.07
CA PRO A 66 12.98 16.08 -3.99
C PRO A 66 14.37 16.37 -3.36
N GLN A 67 14.42 16.55 -2.04
CA GLN A 67 15.66 16.74 -1.28
C GLN A 67 16.33 15.41 -0.89
N GLY A 68 15.81 14.26 -1.34
CA GLY A 68 16.35 12.93 -1.03
C GLY A 68 16.02 12.41 0.36
N ARG A 69 15.11 13.06 1.11
CA ARG A 69 14.69 12.60 2.44
C ARG A 69 13.58 11.57 2.35
N GLN A 70 13.68 10.51 3.15
CA GLN A 70 12.62 9.51 3.30
C GLN A 70 11.49 10.08 4.16
N VAL A 71 10.26 9.94 3.68
CA VAL A 71 9.03 10.30 4.41
C VAL A 71 8.12 9.08 4.42
N ASN A 72 7.64 8.72 5.59
CA ASN A 72 6.74 7.58 5.79
C ASN A 72 5.28 8.04 5.74
N SER A 73 4.42 7.23 5.12
CA SER A 73 2.99 7.27 5.39
C SER A 73 2.70 6.81 6.82
N PRO A 74 1.46 7.00 7.32
CA PRO A 74 0.94 6.19 8.40
C PRO A 74 1.08 4.69 8.10
N VAL A 75 1.04 3.88 9.16
CA VAL A 75 0.84 2.44 9.06
C VAL A 75 -0.67 2.22 8.88
N TYR A 76 -1.05 1.38 7.92
CA TYR A 76 -2.44 1.01 7.66
C TYR A 76 -2.65 -0.44 8.12
N GLY A 77 -3.40 -0.63 9.20
CA GLY A 77 -3.49 -1.88 9.97
C GLY A 77 -2.66 -1.84 11.26
N THR A 78 -2.62 -2.95 11.99
CA THR A 78 -1.91 -3.07 13.27
C THR A 78 -0.71 -4.01 13.14
N ASP A 79 0.41 -3.66 13.79
CA ASP A 79 1.54 -4.58 13.94
C ASP A 79 1.37 -5.44 15.19
N TRP A 80 0.88 -6.66 15.00
CA TRP A 80 0.74 -7.64 16.08
C TRP A 80 2.10 -8.16 16.56
N GLU A 81 2.13 -8.70 17.78
CA GLU A 81 3.36 -9.16 18.44
C GLU A 81 4.07 -10.29 17.67
N ASP A 82 3.31 -11.16 17.01
CA ASP A 82 3.80 -12.30 16.22
C ASP A 82 4.16 -11.94 14.77
N ALA A 83 4.08 -10.65 14.40
CA ALA A 83 4.27 -10.21 13.04
C ALA A 83 5.69 -10.42 12.53
N LYS A 84 5.81 -10.99 11.32
CA LYS A 84 7.00 -10.90 10.50
C LYS A 84 6.97 -9.59 9.72
N ILE A 85 8.10 -8.90 9.68
CA ILE A 85 8.23 -7.62 8.97
C ILE A 85 9.11 -7.83 7.74
N GLU A 86 8.57 -7.56 6.57
CA GLU A 86 9.33 -7.41 5.34
C GLU A 86 9.48 -5.94 4.98
N ILE A 87 10.68 -5.54 4.57
CA ILE A 87 10.93 -4.26 3.91
C ILE A 87 11.32 -4.53 2.46
N LEU A 88 10.44 -4.17 1.53
CA LEU A 88 10.69 -4.26 0.09
C LEU A 88 11.24 -2.93 -0.43
N PRO A 89 12.56 -2.79 -0.66
CA PRO A 89 13.11 -1.64 -1.35
C PRO A 89 12.74 -1.72 -2.84
N LEU A 90 12.31 -0.59 -3.42
CA LEU A 90 12.07 -0.54 -4.87
C LEU A 90 13.41 -0.50 -5.63
N GLY A 91 14.42 0.19 -5.08
CA GLY A 91 15.71 0.40 -5.73
C GLY A 91 15.70 1.60 -6.69
N ILE A 92 16.89 2.15 -6.95
CA ILE A 92 17.04 3.33 -7.81
C ILE A 92 16.67 2.96 -9.26
N GLY A 93 15.78 3.73 -9.88
CA GLY A 93 15.38 3.54 -11.28
C GLY A 93 14.34 2.44 -11.52
N ASN A 94 14.04 1.62 -10.52
CA ASN A 94 12.98 0.63 -10.61
C ASN A 94 11.61 1.27 -10.34
N THR A 95 10.59 0.72 -10.99
CA THR A 95 9.20 1.10 -10.80
C THR A 95 8.39 -0.08 -10.30
N LEU A 96 7.39 0.22 -9.48
CA LEU A 96 6.35 -0.74 -9.14
C LEU A 96 5.40 -0.85 -10.35
N THR A 97 5.30 -2.05 -10.89
CA THR A 97 4.59 -2.38 -12.15
C THR A 97 3.51 -3.43 -11.94
N GLY A 98 3.19 -3.75 -10.69
CA GLY A 98 2.05 -4.59 -10.40
C GLY A 98 1.92 -4.94 -8.93
N VAL A 99 0.70 -5.28 -8.58
CA VAL A 99 0.29 -5.74 -7.26
C VAL A 99 -0.58 -6.96 -7.46
N SER A 100 -0.33 -8.02 -6.71
CA SER A 100 -1.18 -9.19 -6.68
C SER A 100 -1.28 -9.71 -5.26
N GLY A 101 -2.23 -10.59 -5.02
CA GLY A 101 -2.41 -11.11 -3.67
C GLY A 101 -3.60 -12.03 -3.59
N THR A 102 -3.96 -12.32 -2.35
CA THR A 102 -5.17 -13.06 -2.02
C THR A 102 -5.91 -12.38 -0.88
N TYR A 103 -7.22 -12.55 -0.82
CA TYR A 103 -8.05 -12.15 0.30
C TYR A 103 -9.05 -13.24 0.67
N GLY A 104 -9.41 -13.34 1.94
CA GLY A 104 -10.20 -14.44 2.46
C GLY A 104 -10.56 -14.28 3.93
N GLN A 105 -11.22 -15.29 4.47
CA GLN A 105 -11.66 -15.35 5.87
C GLN A 105 -10.47 -15.57 6.82
N TYR A 106 -10.38 -14.76 7.87
CA TYR A 106 -9.44 -14.88 8.99
C TYR A 106 -10.13 -14.34 10.25
N GLU A 107 -10.29 -15.19 11.28
CA GLU A 107 -10.97 -14.82 12.55
C GLU A 107 -12.32 -14.11 12.35
N ASP A 108 -13.17 -14.67 11.47
CA ASP A 108 -14.49 -14.14 11.07
C ASP A 108 -14.47 -12.83 10.25
N LEU A 109 -13.30 -12.28 9.97
CA LEU A 109 -13.09 -11.10 9.12
C LEU A 109 -12.69 -11.52 7.70
N THR A 110 -13.10 -10.76 6.69
CA THR A 110 -12.53 -10.90 5.34
C THR A 110 -11.42 -9.87 5.16
N VAL A 111 -10.18 -10.33 5.01
CA VAL A 111 -8.98 -9.48 4.98
C VAL A 111 -8.06 -9.86 3.83
N ILE A 112 -7.06 -9.01 3.55
CA ILE A 112 -5.95 -9.38 2.69
C ILE A 112 -5.13 -10.48 3.38
N THR A 113 -5.09 -11.66 2.77
CA THR A 113 -4.38 -12.81 3.32
C THR A 113 -2.97 -12.93 2.75
N SER A 114 -2.73 -12.44 1.53
CA SER A 114 -1.37 -12.28 1.02
C SER A 114 -1.18 -11.14 0.03
N LEU A 115 0.05 -10.62 -0.06
CA LEU A 115 0.46 -9.63 -1.04
C LEU A 115 1.75 -10.01 -1.76
N SER A 116 1.86 -9.60 -3.02
CA SER A 116 3.06 -9.65 -3.84
C SER A 116 3.15 -8.40 -4.69
N PHE A 117 4.39 -7.96 -4.93
CA PHE A 117 4.67 -6.73 -5.65
C PHE A 117 5.61 -7.02 -6.82
N ARG A 118 5.29 -6.47 -7.98
CA ARG A 118 6.16 -6.54 -9.16
C ARG A 118 6.99 -5.27 -9.26
N VAL A 119 8.30 -5.38 -9.02
CA VAL A 119 9.24 -4.26 -9.04
C VAL A 119 10.35 -4.58 -10.05
N GLY A 120 10.59 -3.67 -11.01
CA GLY A 120 11.66 -3.86 -12.00
C GLY A 120 11.58 -5.19 -12.77
N GLY A 121 10.36 -5.68 -13.04
CA GLY A 121 10.11 -6.96 -13.72
C GLY A 121 10.21 -8.21 -12.84
N LYS A 122 10.65 -8.10 -11.57
CA LYS A 122 10.69 -9.21 -10.62
C LYS A 122 9.50 -9.18 -9.68
N VAL A 123 9.05 -10.35 -9.22
CA VAL A 123 7.96 -10.49 -8.25
C VAL A 123 8.56 -10.77 -6.87
N TYR A 124 8.07 -10.05 -5.87
CA TYR A 124 8.47 -10.15 -4.47
C TYR A 124 7.25 -10.55 -3.62
N GLY A 125 7.42 -11.51 -2.72
CA GLY A 125 6.35 -12.18 -1.98
C GLY A 125 6.14 -13.65 -2.43
N PRO A 126 5.01 -14.29 -2.06
CA PRO A 126 3.92 -13.72 -1.29
C PRO A 126 4.28 -13.50 0.19
N TYR A 127 3.79 -12.40 0.73
CA TYR A 127 3.83 -12.08 2.16
C TYR A 127 2.44 -12.37 2.74
N GLY A 128 2.36 -13.16 3.81
CA GLY A 128 1.12 -13.72 4.36
C GLY A 128 0.86 -15.15 3.89
N ARG A 129 -0.32 -15.71 4.20
CA ARG A 129 -0.72 -17.08 3.84
C ARG A 129 -1.98 -17.07 2.97
N ASN A 130 -2.10 -18.03 2.05
CA ASN A 130 -3.13 -18.06 0.99
C ASN A 130 -4.20 -19.15 1.18
N CYS A 131 -4.30 -19.78 2.36
CA CYS A 131 -5.15 -20.95 2.56
C CYS A 131 -6.64 -20.62 2.44
N GLY A 132 -7.29 -21.05 1.34
CA GLY A 132 -8.73 -20.88 1.12
C GLY A 132 -9.16 -19.51 0.58
N SER A 133 -8.22 -18.69 0.10
CA SER A 133 -8.44 -17.30 -0.29
C SER A 133 -8.70 -17.09 -1.78
N THR A 134 -9.40 -16.01 -2.12
CA THR A 134 -9.63 -15.54 -3.50
C THR A 134 -8.44 -14.72 -3.99
N ALA A 135 -7.92 -15.02 -5.18
CA ALA A 135 -6.77 -14.32 -5.75
C ALA A 135 -7.17 -13.06 -6.52
N PHE A 136 -6.30 -12.05 -6.49
CA PHE A 136 -6.37 -10.87 -7.36
C PHE A 136 -5.00 -10.56 -7.96
N SER A 137 -5.00 -9.90 -9.12
CA SER A 137 -3.78 -9.46 -9.79
C SER A 137 -4.03 -8.23 -10.64
N LEU A 138 -3.15 -7.24 -10.52
CA LEU A 138 -3.13 -6.03 -11.31
C LEU A 138 -1.72 -5.80 -11.87
N PRO A 139 -1.38 -6.35 -13.05
CA PRO A 139 -0.20 -5.96 -13.78
C PRO A 139 -0.41 -4.58 -14.45
N VAL A 140 0.59 -3.70 -14.38
CA VAL A 140 0.56 -2.36 -15.00
C VAL A 140 1.60 -2.32 -16.13
N VAL A 141 1.13 -2.50 -17.36
CA VAL A 141 1.96 -2.49 -18.58
C VAL A 141 2.17 -1.07 -19.11
N LYS A 142 1.14 -0.22 -18.99
CA LYS A 142 1.16 1.19 -19.36
C LYS A 142 0.55 2.02 -18.23
N GLY A 143 1.09 3.21 -18.00
CA GLY A 143 0.74 4.03 -16.85
C GLY A 143 1.69 3.82 -15.69
N LYS A 144 1.38 4.45 -14.55
CA LYS A 144 2.16 4.35 -13.31
C LYS A 144 1.24 4.21 -12.12
N ILE A 145 1.69 3.48 -11.11
CA ILE A 145 1.05 3.43 -9.80
C ILE A 145 1.43 4.73 -9.07
N THR A 146 0.44 5.55 -8.76
CA THR A 146 0.61 6.84 -8.06
C THR A 146 0.18 6.77 -6.60
N GLY A 147 -0.43 5.66 -6.18
CA GLY A 147 -0.88 5.52 -4.81
C GLY A 147 -1.65 4.24 -4.57
N PHE A 148 -2.16 4.15 -3.35
CA PHE A 148 -2.94 3.05 -2.83
C PHE A 148 -4.08 3.61 -2.01
N PHE A 149 -5.15 2.84 -1.91
CA PHE A 149 -6.25 3.13 -1.01
C PHE A 149 -6.75 1.81 -0.43
N GLY A 150 -7.51 1.91 0.65
CA GLY A 150 -8.13 0.73 1.21
C GLY A 150 -8.87 1.03 2.49
N ASN A 151 -9.10 -0.02 3.26
CA ASN A 151 -9.62 0.04 4.60
C ASN A 151 -8.75 -0.82 5.51
N SER A 152 -8.64 -0.42 6.76
CA SER A 152 -7.93 -1.20 7.77
C SER A 152 -8.59 -1.04 9.13
N GLY A 153 -8.43 -2.06 9.96
CA GLY A 153 -8.61 -2.01 11.40
C GLY A 153 -7.46 -2.74 12.05
N ASP A 154 -7.77 -3.82 12.74
CA ASP A 154 -6.80 -4.76 13.32
C ASP A 154 -5.89 -5.41 12.26
N TYR A 155 -6.42 -5.61 11.05
CA TYR A 155 -5.70 -6.14 9.90
C TYR A 155 -5.90 -5.25 8.67
N LEU A 156 -5.25 -5.60 7.56
CA LEU A 156 -5.49 -4.95 6.28
C LEU A 156 -6.74 -5.56 5.61
N ASP A 157 -7.91 -4.93 5.80
CA ASP A 157 -9.18 -5.45 5.29
C ASP A 157 -9.24 -5.51 3.76
N ASN A 158 -8.85 -4.42 3.08
CA ASN A 158 -8.81 -4.38 1.63
C ASN A 158 -7.74 -3.44 1.08
N LEU A 159 -7.40 -3.67 -0.19
CA LEU A 159 -6.39 -2.90 -0.91
C LEU A 159 -6.86 -2.59 -2.34
N GLY A 160 -6.66 -1.35 -2.73
CA GLY A 160 -6.81 -0.86 -4.09
C GLY A 160 -5.62 -0.01 -4.51
N VAL A 161 -5.50 0.19 -5.81
CA VAL A 161 -4.38 0.87 -6.45
C VAL A 161 -4.89 2.11 -7.18
N ILE A 162 -4.12 3.20 -7.10
CA ILE A 162 -4.36 4.43 -7.83
C ILE A 162 -3.39 4.49 -9.00
N LEU A 163 -3.93 4.63 -10.21
CA LEU A 163 -3.19 4.68 -11.46
C LEU A 163 -3.31 6.06 -12.09
N ALA A 164 -2.23 6.50 -12.73
CA ALA A 164 -2.25 7.66 -13.62
C ALA A 164 -1.55 7.32 -14.94
N PRO A 165 -1.83 8.06 -16.04
CA PRO A 165 -1.04 7.96 -17.25
C PRO A 165 0.46 8.22 -16.97
N ALA A 166 1.32 7.51 -17.69
CA ALA A 166 2.74 7.81 -17.77
C ALA A 166 2.91 8.73 -18.98
N TYR A 167 3.09 10.02 -18.72
CA TYR A 167 3.41 11.02 -19.75
C TYR A 167 4.93 11.10 -19.91
#